data_AF-A0A7J9QT90-F1
#
_entry.id   AF-A0A7J9QT90-F1
#
_cell.length_a   1.000
_cell.length_b   1.000
_cell.length_c   1.000
_cell.angle_alpha   90.00
_cell.angle_beta   90.00
_cell.angle_gamma   90.00
#
_symmetry.space_group_name_H-M   'P 1'
#
loop_
_entity.id
_entity.type
_entity.pdbx_description
1 polymer ?
#
loop_
_entity_poly.entity_id
_entity_poly.type
_entity_poly.pdbx_seq_one_letter_code
_entity_poly.pdbx_strand_id
1 'polypeptide(L)'
;GKNKYFTMLEVVRKLKGFVDTKKQPAGLDLAKMFGNILMKRSFDSVGSWHVKGLFLGMMHFQDKYNEDLERLQRCDIHYVTPDLRIIPFCAFNVIPEWYRDRIQKKYSITVEEWEEREGVKLEDGLYRGLMRRGAGDELAAGCAKSQMFHDAAQATM
;
A
#
# COMPACT_ATOMS: atom_id res chain seq x y z
N GLY A 1 10.80 -4.78 28.81
CA GLY A 1 10.50 -3.97 27.60
C GLY A 1 9.46 -2.92 27.94
N LYS A 2 9.52 -1.72 27.34
CA LYS A 2 8.52 -0.65 27.57
C LYS A 2 7.11 -1.12 27.20
N ASN A 3 6.09 -0.58 27.88
CA ASN A 3 4.68 -0.86 27.59
C ASN A 3 4.32 -0.38 26.16
N LYS A 4 3.68 -1.25 25.36
CA LYS A 4 3.27 -0.97 23.97
C LYS A 4 2.46 0.31 23.83
N TYR A 5 1.58 0.63 24.78
CA TYR A 5 0.77 1.84 24.76
C TYR A 5 1.60 3.09 25.05
N PHE A 6 2.59 2.97 25.93
CA PHE A 6 3.52 4.06 26.21
C PHE A 6 4.41 4.37 25.01
N THR A 7 4.96 3.34 24.36
CA THR A 7 5.72 3.49 23.10
C THR A 7 4.86 4.12 22.00
N MET A 8 3.60 3.70 21.89
CA MET A 8 2.65 4.25 20.93
C MET A 8 2.41 5.76 21.15
N LEU A 9 2.18 6.16 22.40
CA LEU A 9 2.00 7.56 22.76
C LEU A 9 3.27 8.39 22.48
N GLU A 10 4.45 7.82 22.76
CA GLU A 10 5.73 8.45 22.47
C GLU A 10 5.90 8.71 20.97
N VAL A 11 5.55 7.73 20.11
CA VAL A 11 5.57 7.86 18.65
C VAL A 11 4.59 8.94 18.18
N VAL A 12 3.35 8.92 18.65
CA VAL A 12 2.33 9.92 18.27
C VAL A 12 2.75 11.33 18.68
N ARG A 13 3.39 11.49 19.84
CA ARG A 13 3.92 12.79 20.28
C ARG A 13 5.07 13.28 19.40
N LYS A 14 5.95 12.37 18.94
CA LYS A 14 7.07 12.70 18.05
C LYS A 14 6.65 13.00 16.61
N LEU A 15 5.50 12.50 16.15
CA LEU A 15 4.99 12.76 14.79
C LEU A 15 4.97 14.25 14.41
N LYS A 16 4.58 15.12 15.34
CA LYS A 16 4.56 16.57 15.10
C LYS A 16 5.93 17.16 14.75
N GLY A 17 7.01 16.54 15.23
CA GLY A 17 8.38 16.97 14.93
C GLY A 17 8.87 16.57 13.54
N PHE A 18 8.24 15.58 12.90
CA PHE A 18 8.58 15.13 11.55
C PHE A 18 7.80 15.86 10.45
N VAL A 19 6.82 16.68 10.83
CA VAL A 19 5.97 17.42 9.89
C VAL A 19 6.35 18.89 9.91
N ASP A 20 6.81 19.40 8.76
CA ASP A 20 6.99 20.84 8.57
C ASP A 20 5.63 21.50 8.28
N THR A 21 5.01 22.04 9.34
CA THR A 21 3.70 22.70 9.25
C THR A 21 3.70 23.94 8.36
N LYS A 22 4.86 24.54 8.06
CA LYS A 22 4.96 25.70 7.17
C LYS A 22 4.85 25.33 5.69
N LYS A 23 5.26 24.12 5.32
CA LYS A 23 5.19 23.60 3.95
C LYS A 23 3.93 22.78 3.67
N GLN A 24 3.05 22.70 4.66
CA GLN A 24 1.87 21.86 4.60
C GLN A 24 0.79 22.52 3.75
N PRO A 25 0.23 21.82 2.73
CA PRO A 25 -0.86 22.34 1.94
C PRO A 25 -2.14 22.53 2.78
N ALA A 26 -2.93 23.55 2.43
CA ALA A 26 -4.18 23.85 3.12
C ALA A 26 -5.14 22.64 3.09
N GLY A 27 -5.74 22.31 4.24
CA GLY A 27 -6.71 21.21 4.37
C GLY A 27 -6.13 19.83 4.70
N LEU A 28 -4.81 19.69 4.79
CA LEU A 28 -4.11 18.45 5.17
C LEU A 28 -3.43 18.60 6.52
N ASP A 29 -4.03 18.10 7.61
CA ASP A 29 -3.36 17.98 8.92
C ASP A 29 -2.70 16.60 9.07
N LEU A 30 -1.48 16.49 8.55
CA LEU A 30 -0.64 15.29 8.52
C LEU A 30 -0.47 14.67 9.90
N ALA A 31 -0.12 15.47 10.91
CA ALA A 31 0.15 14.95 12.26
C ALA A 31 -1.11 14.33 12.87
N LYS A 32 -2.27 14.95 12.68
CA LYS A 32 -3.56 14.41 13.13
C LYS A 32 -3.97 13.18 12.33
N MET A 33 -3.79 13.19 11.02
CA MET A 33 -4.10 12.06 10.14
C MET A 33 -3.25 10.82 10.48
N PHE A 34 -1.93 10.96 10.55
CA PHE A 34 -1.04 9.86 10.94
C PHE A 34 -1.29 9.40 12.39
N GLY A 35 -1.56 10.32 13.31
CA GLY A 35 -1.96 9.98 14.68
C GLY A 35 -3.22 9.11 14.72
N ASN A 36 -4.24 9.48 13.94
CA ASN A 36 -5.48 8.71 13.82
C ASN A 36 -5.27 7.34 13.19
N ILE A 37 -4.47 7.24 12.13
CA ILE A 37 -4.13 5.96 11.47
C ILE A 37 -3.46 5.02 12.46
N LEU A 38 -2.46 5.52 13.18
CA LEU A 38 -1.71 4.75 14.17
C LEU A 38 -2.64 4.29 15.32
N MET A 39 -3.51 5.17 15.84
CA MET A 39 -4.41 4.83 16.94
C MET A 39 -5.55 3.89 16.54
N LYS A 40 -6.26 4.19 15.45
CA LYS A 40 -7.45 3.43 15.03
C LYS A 40 -7.09 2.13 14.31
N ARG A 41 -5.95 2.08 13.63
CA ARG A 41 -5.47 0.90 12.89
C ARG A 41 -6.51 0.30 11.95
N SER A 42 -7.34 1.15 11.33
CA SER A 42 -8.42 0.74 10.43
C SER A 42 -8.22 1.29 9.02
N PHE A 43 -8.74 0.58 8.01
CA PHE A 43 -8.70 1.04 6.62
C PHE A 43 -9.42 2.38 6.42
N ASP A 44 -10.52 2.63 7.15
CA ASP A 44 -11.26 3.90 7.05
C ASP A 44 -10.42 5.11 7.47
N SER A 45 -9.59 4.95 8.51
CA SER A 45 -8.69 6.00 8.97
C SER A 45 -7.64 6.36 7.91
N VAL A 46 -7.24 5.38 7.10
CA VAL A 46 -6.32 5.53 5.98
C VAL A 46 -7.03 6.11 4.74
N GLY A 47 -8.33 5.82 4.55
CA GLY A 47 -9.14 6.36 3.46
C GLY A 47 -9.23 7.88 3.46
N SER A 48 -9.46 8.48 4.64
CA SER A 48 -9.51 9.94 4.79
C SER A 48 -8.20 10.66 4.37
N TRP A 49 -7.07 9.98 4.53
CA TRP A 49 -5.76 10.44 4.08
C TRP A 49 -5.64 10.33 2.56
N HIS A 50 -6.00 9.19 1.98
CA HIS A 50 -5.89 8.94 0.53
C HIS A 50 -6.78 9.87 -0.31
N VAL A 51 -7.95 10.24 0.20
CA VAL A 51 -8.85 11.20 -0.49
C VAL A 51 -8.22 12.58 -0.60
N LYS A 52 -7.49 13.00 0.44
CA LYS A 52 -6.91 14.34 0.52
C LYS A 52 -5.47 14.41 0.00
N GLY A 53 -4.76 13.28 0.00
CA GLY A 53 -3.39 13.13 -0.44
C GLY A 53 -3.31 12.15 -1.60
N LEU A 54 -3.65 12.60 -2.80
CA LEU A 54 -3.39 11.83 -4.02
C LEU A 54 -1.96 12.14 -4.50
N PHE A 55 -1.08 11.14 -4.41
CA PHE A 55 0.23 11.22 -5.03
C PHE A 55 0.09 11.01 -6.54
N LEU A 56 0.49 12.01 -7.33
CA LEU A 56 0.56 11.92 -8.78
C LEU A 56 2.03 11.92 -9.20
N GLY A 57 2.57 10.74 -9.46
CA GLY A 57 3.89 10.56 -10.07
C GLY A 57 3.72 10.18 -11.54
N MET A 58 4.56 10.73 -12.40
CA MET A 58 4.65 10.33 -13.81
C MET A 58 6.11 10.10 -14.18
N MET A 59 6.39 8.93 -14.75
CA MET A 59 7.68 8.62 -15.33
C MET A 59 7.46 7.74 -16.55
N HIS A 60 8.32 7.86 -17.57
CA HIS A 60 8.31 6.91 -18.67
C HIS A 60 8.72 5.53 -18.18
N PHE A 61 7.90 4.53 -18.48
CA PHE A 61 8.25 3.14 -18.20
C PHE A 61 9.48 2.73 -19.00
N GLN A 62 10.39 2.00 -18.37
CA GLN A 62 11.62 1.50 -19.01
C GLN A 62 11.43 0.02 -19.34
N ASP A 63 12.01 -0.43 -20.43
CA ASP A 63 12.16 -1.83 -20.81
C ASP A 63 13.60 -2.32 -20.58
N LYS A 64 13.84 -3.58 -20.90
CA LYS A 64 15.12 -4.27 -20.62
C LYS A 64 16.30 -3.75 -21.46
N TYR A 65 16.02 -3.05 -22.57
CA TYR A 65 17.05 -2.56 -23.50
C TYR A 65 17.29 -1.05 -23.38
N ASN A 66 16.42 -0.31 -22.70
CA ASN A 66 16.55 1.13 -22.47
C ASN A 66 16.60 1.52 -20.97
N GLU A 67 16.96 0.58 -20.10
CA GLU A 67 17.05 0.82 -18.67
C GLU A 67 18.18 1.80 -18.32
N ASP A 68 17.80 2.95 -17.78
CA ASP A 68 18.68 4.00 -17.30
C ASP A 68 18.75 3.98 -15.76
N LEU A 69 19.97 3.78 -15.24
CA LEU A 69 20.27 3.72 -13.81
C LEU A 69 20.04 5.05 -13.09
N GLU A 70 20.30 6.20 -13.73
CA GLU A 70 20.07 7.51 -13.11
C GLU A 70 18.58 7.75 -12.89
N ARG A 71 17.75 7.28 -13.83
CA ARG A 71 16.30 7.33 -13.71
C ARG A 71 15.79 6.36 -12.65
N LEU A 72 16.38 5.17 -12.52
CA LEU A 72 16.05 4.23 -11.45
C LEU A 72 16.37 4.76 -10.07
N GLN A 73 17.49 5.47 -9.89
CA GLN A 73 17.86 6.08 -8.61
C GLN A 73 16.89 7.18 -8.15
N ARG A 74 16.11 7.74 -9.09
CA ARG A 74 15.09 8.78 -8.84
C ARG A 74 13.66 8.22 -8.89
N CYS A 75 13.48 6.90 -8.88
CA CYS A 75 12.16 6.29 -8.92
C CYS A 75 11.36 6.69 -7.67
N ASP A 76 10.05 6.89 -7.79
CA ASP A 76 9.19 7.19 -6.64
C ASP A 76 8.49 5.93 -6.09
N ILE A 77 8.55 4.81 -6.82
CA ILE A 77 7.85 3.56 -6.50
C ILE A 77 8.89 2.46 -6.28
N HIS A 78 8.89 1.89 -5.07
CA HIS A 78 9.88 0.88 -4.67
C HIS A 78 9.23 -0.30 -3.99
N TYR A 79 9.85 -1.47 -4.16
CA TYR A 79 9.55 -2.69 -3.43
C TYR A 79 10.58 -2.90 -2.34
N VAL A 80 10.12 -3.12 -1.12
CA VAL A 80 10.96 -3.57 -0.01
C VAL A 80 10.90 -5.08 0.07
N THR A 81 12.07 -5.70 0.20
CA THR A 81 12.23 -7.14 0.21
C THR A 81 12.46 -7.67 1.63
N PRO A 82 12.22 -8.97 1.90
CA PRO A 82 12.45 -9.54 3.24
C PRO A 82 13.90 -9.44 3.74
N ASP A 83 14.88 -9.32 2.83
CA ASP A 83 16.29 -9.03 3.16
C ASP A 83 16.64 -7.54 3.19
N LEU A 84 15.64 -6.68 3.34
CA LEU A 84 15.76 -5.23 3.55
C LEU A 84 16.39 -4.46 2.37
N ARG A 85 16.42 -5.05 1.18
CA ARG A 85 16.78 -4.31 -0.05
C ARG A 85 15.58 -3.53 -0.55
N ILE A 86 15.85 -2.32 -1.03
CA ILE A 86 14.89 -1.42 -1.70
C ILE A 86 15.15 -1.52 -3.20
N ILE A 87 14.15 -1.94 -3.96
CA ILE A 87 14.27 -2.18 -5.40
C ILE A 87 13.29 -1.28 -6.15
N PRO A 88 13.76 -0.42 -7.07
CA PRO A 88 12.88 0.42 -7.89
C PRO A 88 11.88 -0.39 -8.73
N PHE A 89 10.74 0.21 -9.04
CA PHE A 89 9.64 -0.46 -9.76
C PHE A 89 10.06 -1.07 -11.10
N CYS A 90 10.80 -0.33 -11.92
CA CYS A 90 11.25 -0.82 -13.23
C CYS A 90 12.23 -1.99 -13.05
N ALA A 91 13.28 -1.84 -12.22
CA ALA A 91 14.22 -2.93 -11.96
C ALA A 91 13.51 -4.21 -11.48
N PHE A 92 12.53 -4.08 -10.58
CA PHE A 92 11.77 -5.22 -10.06
C PHE A 92 10.92 -5.94 -11.12
N ASN A 93 10.27 -5.19 -12.02
CA ASN A 93 9.30 -5.75 -12.97
C ASN A 93 9.87 -6.05 -14.36
N VAL A 94 10.90 -5.32 -14.78
CA VAL A 94 11.48 -5.36 -16.13
C VAL A 94 12.67 -6.31 -16.21
N ILE A 95 13.42 -6.46 -15.11
CA ILE A 95 14.48 -7.47 -14.97
C ILE A 95 14.11 -8.43 -13.83
N PRO A 96 13.00 -9.15 -13.96
CA PRO A 96 12.47 -9.94 -12.86
C PRO A 96 13.39 -11.10 -12.50
N GLU A 97 14.18 -11.60 -13.46
CA GLU A 97 15.05 -12.75 -13.24
C GLU A 97 16.15 -12.45 -12.19
N TRP A 98 16.57 -11.19 -12.09
CA TRP A 98 17.62 -10.77 -11.16
C TRP A 98 17.06 -10.40 -9.78
N TYR A 99 15.83 -9.88 -9.75
CA TYR A 99 15.22 -9.30 -8.57
C TYR A 99 14.00 -10.11 -8.12
N ARG A 100 12.83 -9.87 -8.73
CA ARG A 100 11.55 -10.41 -8.29
C ARG A 100 11.58 -11.92 -8.15
N ASP A 101 11.94 -12.64 -9.21
CA ASP A 101 11.77 -14.09 -9.27
C ASP A 101 12.72 -14.78 -8.30
N ARG A 102 13.94 -14.25 -8.17
CA ARG A 102 14.93 -14.74 -7.21
C ARG A 102 14.50 -14.52 -5.75
N ILE A 103 13.90 -13.36 -5.45
CA ILE A 103 13.40 -13.03 -4.10
C ILE A 103 12.16 -13.85 -3.78
N GLN A 104 11.20 -13.91 -4.69
CA GLN A 104 9.98 -14.70 -4.52
C GLN A 104 10.34 -16.16 -4.30
N LYS A 105 11.17 -16.77 -5.16
CA LYS A 105 11.59 -18.16 -4.97
C LYS A 105 12.28 -18.43 -3.63
N LYS A 106 13.03 -17.45 -3.09
CA LYS A 106 13.76 -17.60 -1.82
C LYS A 106 12.84 -17.52 -0.60
N TYR A 107 11.80 -16.68 -0.64
CA TYR A 107 10.96 -16.37 0.52
C TYR A 107 9.50 -16.82 0.37
N SER A 108 9.11 -17.35 -0.78
CA SER A 108 7.79 -17.94 -1.00
C SER A 108 7.68 -19.28 -0.28
N ILE A 109 6.47 -19.58 0.19
CA ILE A 109 6.04 -20.93 0.53
C ILE A 109 5.06 -21.41 -0.52
N THR A 110 4.82 -22.72 -0.59
CA THR A 110 3.83 -23.25 -1.54
C THR A 110 2.41 -22.89 -1.08
N VAL A 111 1.45 -22.97 -2.00
CA VAL A 111 0.05 -22.69 -1.67
C VAL A 111 -0.44 -23.68 -0.62
N GLU A 112 -0.09 -24.96 -0.76
CA GLU A 112 -0.51 -26.03 0.15
C GLU A 112 0.03 -25.78 1.57
N GLU A 113 1.30 -25.40 1.71
CA GLU A 113 1.90 -25.07 3.01
C GLU A 113 1.23 -23.85 3.64
N TRP A 114 0.90 -22.83 2.85
CA TRP A 114 0.18 -21.65 3.33
C TRP A 114 -1.25 -22.00 3.78
N GLU A 115 -1.98 -22.78 2.99
CA GLU A 115 -3.36 -23.20 3.30
C GLU A 115 -3.44 -24.08 4.55
N GLU A 116 -2.49 -24.99 4.75
CA GLU A 116 -2.39 -25.80 5.96
C GLU A 116 -2.12 -24.93 7.20
N ARG A 117 -1.22 -23.93 7.08
CA ARG A 117 -0.88 -23.04 8.18
C ARG A 117 -2.03 -22.11 8.60
N GLU A 118 -2.74 -21.54 7.63
CA GLU A 118 -3.83 -20.59 7.88
C GLU A 118 -5.19 -21.27 8.07
N GLY A 119 -5.31 -22.56 7.70
CA GLY A 119 -6.55 -23.34 7.83
C GLY A 119 -7.68 -22.89 6.89
N VAL A 120 -7.35 -22.18 5.81
CA VAL A 120 -8.29 -21.66 4.82
C VAL A 120 -7.72 -21.86 3.42
N LYS A 121 -8.59 -22.06 2.42
CA LYS A 121 -8.11 -22.13 1.03
C LYS A 121 -7.83 -20.74 0.50
N LEU A 122 -6.79 -20.60 -0.32
CA LEU A 122 -6.45 -19.34 -0.97
C LEU A 122 -7.60 -18.84 -1.85
N GLU A 123 -8.31 -19.77 -2.48
CA GLU A 123 -9.52 -19.51 -3.29
C GLU A 123 -10.64 -18.83 -2.49
N ASP A 124 -10.76 -19.16 -1.19
CA ASP A 124 -11.79 -18.59 -0.32
C ASP A 124 -11.57 -17.07 -0.09
N GLY A 125 -10.32 -16.60 -0.22
CA GLY A 125 -9.93 -15.21 0.00
C GLY A 125 -9.80 -14.35 -1.27
N LEU A 126 -9.44 -14.95 -2.41
CA LEU A 126 -9.25 -14.26 -3.70
C LEU A 126 -10.57 -13.73 -4.29
N TYR A 127 -11.69 -14.39 -4.00
CA TYR A 127 -13.01 -14.03 -4.50
C TYR A 127 -13.88 -13.40 -3.40
N ARG A 128 -13.52 -12.18 -2.97
CA ARG A 128 -14.40 -11.35 -2.13
C ARG A 128 -15.40 -10.50 -2.91
N GLY A 129 -15.41 -10.61 -4.24
CA GLY A 129 -16.34 -9.91 -5.13
C GLY A 129 -17.29 -10.88 -5.80
N LEU A 130 -18.46 -10.38 -6.15
CA LEU A 130 -19.57 -11.06 -6.83
C LEU A 130 -19.23 -11.64 -8.22
N MET A 131 -17.97 -11.58 -8.66
CA MET A 131 -17.44 -12.24 -9.85
C MET A 131 -17.08 -13.70 -9.54
N ARG A 132 -18.09 -14.50 -9.17
CA ARG A 132 -17.97 -15.96 -9.15
C ARG A 132 -18.14 -16.45 -10.59
N ARG A 133 -17.37 -17.45 -11.02
CA ARG A 133 -17.59 -18.13 -12.31
C ARG A 133 -19.04 -18.67 -12.30
N GLY A 134 -19.92 -18.11 -13.15
CA GLY A 134 -21.36 -18.45 -13.20
C GLY A 134 -22.33 -17.45 -12.56
N ALA A 135 -21.86 -16.35 -11.97
CA ALA A 135 -22.69 -15.19 -11.61
C ALA A 135 -22.65 -14.21 -12.79
N GLY A 136 -23.78 -14.01 -13.48
CA GLY A 136 -23.86 -13.25 -14.73
C GLY A 136 -23.31 -11.81 -14.66
N ASP A 137 -23.13 -11.23 -15.85
CA ASP A 137 -22.38 -9.99 -16.13
C ASP A 137 -22.86 -8.71 -15.39
N GLU A 138 -24.03 -8.73 -14.75
CA GLU A 138 -24.56 -7.58 -14.01
C GLU A 138 -23.70 -7.20 -12.79
N LEU A 139 -22.89 -8.13 -12.28
CA LEU A 139 -22.08 -7.94 -11.07
C LEU A 139 -20.63 -7.51 -11.33
N ALA A 140 -20.20 -7.51 -12.60
CA ALA A 140 -18.85 -7.12 -13.01
C ALA A 140 -18.59 -5.61 -12.87
N ALA A 141 -19.64 -4.78 -12.73
CA ALA A 141 -19.52 -3.32 -12.57
C ALA A 141 -19.37 -2.85 -11.10
N GLY A 142 -19.35 -3.76 -10.14
CA GLY A 142 -19.41 -3.45 -8.71
C GLY A 142 -18.12 -2.98 -8.03
N CYS A 143 -17.08 -2.61 -8.78
CA CYS A 143 -15.88 -1.99 -8.18
C CYS A 143 -16.05 -0.47 -7.91
N ALA A 144 -17.08 0.16 -8.46
CA ALA A 144 -17.19 1.62 -8.48
C ALA A 144 -18.22 2.16 -7.46
N LYS A 145 -17.89 2.05 -6.17
CA LYS A 145 -18.22 2.98 -5.06
C LYS A 145 -18.04 2.25 -3.74
N SER A 146 -16.79 2.12 -3.29
CA SER A 146 -16.55 1.74 -1.90
C SER A 146 -17.24 2.77 -0.99
N GLN A 147 -17.80 2.32 0.13
CA GLN A 147 -18.35 3.16 1.21
C GLN A 147 -17.42 4.35 1.54
N MET A 148 -16.11 4.14 1.42
CA MET A 148 -15.06 5.14 1.55
C MET A 148 -15.25 6.38 0.65
N PHE A 149 -15.73 6.24 -0.60
CA PHE A 149 -16.00 7.38 -1.48
C PHE A 149 -17.19 8.22 -1.03
N HIS A 150 -18.22 7.58 -0.45
CA HIS A 150 -19.40 8.28 0.07
C HIS A 150 -19.06 9.07 1.33
N ASP A 151 -18.33 8.46 2.26
CA ASP A 151 -17.92 9.09 3.51
C ASP A 151 -16.91 10.23 3.26
N ALA A 152 -16.05 10.07 2.25
CA ALA A 152 -15.11 11.09 1.80
C ALA A 152 -15.78 12.36 1.26
N ALA A 153 -16.81 12.19 0.41
CA ALA A 153 -17.56 13.30 -0.17
C ALA A 153 -18.32 14.10 0.90
N GLN A 154 -18.80 13.43 1.95
CA GLN A 154 -19.46 14.08 3.09
C GLN A 154 -18.48 14.83 4.00
N ALA A 155 -17.22 14.41 4.08
CA ALA A 155 -16.17 15.08 4.87
C ALA A 155 -15.54 16.32 4.19
N THR A 156 -15.90 16.57 2.94
CA THR A 156 -15.48 17.74 2.14
C THR A 156 -16.56 18.82 2.00
N MET A 157 -17.77 18.58 2.54
CA MET A 157 -18.79 19.62 2.80
C MET A 157 -18.65 20.13 4.24
#